data_AF-A0A950L561-F1
#
_entry.id   AF-A0A950L561-F1
#
_cell.length_a   1.000
_cell.length_b   1.000
_cell.length_c   1.000
_cell.angle_alpha   90.00
_cell.angle_beta   90.00
_cell.angle_gamma   90.00
#
_symmetry.space_group_name_H-M   'P 1'
#
loop_
_entity.id
_entity.type
_entity.pdbx_description
1 polymer ?
#
loop_
_entity_poly.entity_id
_entity_poly.type
_entity_poly.pdbx_seq_one_letter_code
_entity_poly.pdbx_strand_id
1 'polypeptide(L)'
;HFSFPYNFGPAPSSGTKTTLAEHVRDCEKEFPYATQDLVDKLKIESLSAEAFDRHIDRNLLATPGHLSAVTVAKLIHYCLLILESEAEMMTWKRLDQSVPGAPDACDIANSVAAKMNRYKDPSKIPEYDHLGQFLSAVKHPIVGRGVSHAAINRWGASERFGISDSRWFQRRF
;
A
#
# COMPACT_ATOMS: atom_id res chain seq x y z
N HIS A 1 29.83 -7.58 3.83
CA HIS A 1 29.36 -8.83 3.18
C HIS A 1 27.87 -8.68 2.93
N PHE A 2 27.44 -8.54 1.67
CA PHE A 2 26.02 -8.49 1.32
C PHE A 2 25.52 -9.92 1.11
N SER A 3 24.73 -10.47 2.04
CA SER A 3 23.97 -11.69 1.77
C SER A 3 22.67 -11.31 1.08
N PHE A 4 22.61 -11.53 -0.23
CA PHE A 4 21.33 -11.56 -0.92
C PHE A 4 20.63 -12.88 -0.55
N PRO A 5 19.33 -12.89 -0.21
CA PRO A 5 18.62 -14.09 0.22
C PRO A 5 18.35 -15.10 -0.91
N TYR A 6 18.71 -14.79 -2.16
CA TYR A 6 18.51 -15.67 -3.30
C TYR A 6 19.85 -16.10 -3.90
N ASN A 7 20.15 -17.38 -3.75
CA ASN A 7 21.30 -18.02 -4.38
C ASN A 7 20.89 -18.55 -5.75
N PHE A 8 21.34 -17.90 -6.83
CA PHE A 8 21.11 -18.34 -8.22
C PHE A 8 22.11 -19.42 -8.69
N GLY A 9 22.84 -20.05 -7.76
CA GLY A 9 23.69 -21.19 -8.08
C GLY A 9 22.90 -22.40 -8.57
N PRO A 10 23.52 -23.30 -9.35
CA PRO A 10 22.88 -24.55 -9.75
C PRO A 10 22.45 -25.34 -8.49
N ALA A 11 21.24 -25.91 -8.54
CA ALA A 11 20.65 -26.60 -7.39
C ALA A 11 21.55 -27.74 -6.88
N PRO A 12 21.75 -27.87 -5.55
CA PRO A 12 22.58 -28.92 -5.00
C PRO A 12 21.87 -30.27 -5.10
N SER A 13 22.41 -31.14 -5.96
CA SER A 13 22.17 -32.60 -6.07
C SER A 13 20.79 -33.09 -6.55
N SER A 14 20.83 -34.27 -7.18
CA SER A 14 19.70 -34.97 -7.82
C SER A 14 18.71 -35.54 -6.81
N GLY A 15 17.82 -34.71 -6.29
CA GLY A 15 16.68 -35.13 -5.47
C GLY A 15 15.44 -34.39 -5.93
N THR A 16 14.50 -35.13 -6.55
CA THR A 16 13.18 -34.68 -7.04
C THR A 16 13.23 -33.38 -7.83
N LYS A 17 13.26 -33.50 -9.16
CA LYS A 17 12.95 -32.39 -10.07
C LYS A 17 11.47 -32.03 -9.92
N THR A 18 11.10 -31.40 -8.82
CA THR A 18 9.81 -30.74 -8.70
C THR A 18 9.83 -29.63 -9.72
N THR A 19 9.00 -29.76 -10.75
CA THR A 19 8.87 -28.72 -11.76
C THR A 19 8.34 -27.45 -11.09
N LEU A 20 8.65 -26.28 -11.66
CA LEU A 20 8.07 -25.02 -11.18
C LEU A 20 6.53 -25.12 -11.10
N ALA A 21 5.90 -25.84 -12.03
CA ALA A 21 4.46 -26.08 -12.04
C ALA A 21 3.96 -26.96 -10.87
N GLU A 22 4.73 -27.94 -10.43
CA GLU A 22 4.40 -28.75 -9.24
C GLU A 22 4.58 -27.95 -7.96
N HIS A 23 5.68 -27.18 -7.86
CA HIS A 23 5.93 -26.30 -6.73
C HIS A 23 4.84 -25.23 -6.57
N VAL A 24 4.42 -24.60 -7.68
CA VAL A 24 3.33 -23.61 -7.67
C VAL A 24 2.00 -24.23 -7.25
N ARG A 25 1.71 -25.47 -7.66
CA ARG A 25 0.50 -26.20 -7.27
C ARG A 25 0.49 -26.57 -5.78
N ASP A 26 1.64 -27.02 -5.27
CA ASP A 26 1.79 -27.39 -3.86
C ASP A 26 1.68 -26.14 -2.95
N CYS A 27 2.16 -24.99 -3.43
CA CYS A 27 2.07 -23.69 -2.76
C CYS A 27 0.78 -22.92 -3.04
N GLU A 28 -0.12 -23.41 -3.90
CA GLU A 28 -1.35 -22.70 -4.31
C GLU A 28 -2.28 -22.39 -3.13
N LYS A 29 -2.26 -23.23 -2.09
CA LYS A 29 -2.99 -22.98 -0.84
C LYS A 29 -2.42 -21.82 -0.01
N GLU A 30 -1.13 -21.54 -0.18
CA GLU A 30 -0.42 -20.45 0.52
C GLU A 30 -0.41 -19.16 -0.32
N PHE A 31 -0.43 -19.30 -1.65
CA PHE A 31 -0.44 -18.20 -2.62
C PHE A 31 -1.50 -18.44 -3.71
N PRO A 32 -2.79 -18.27 -3.39
CA PRO A 32 -3.84 -18.46 -4.38
C PRO A 32 -3.67 -17.49 -5.55
N TYR A 33 -3.95 -17.97 -6.77
CA TYR A 33 -3.98 -17.14 -7.96
C TYR A 33 -4.96 -15.98 -7.79
N ALA A 34 -4.59 -14.82 -8.35
CA ALA A 34 -5.42 -13.62 -8.31
C ALA A 34 -6.82 -13.91 -8.87
N THR A 35 -7.83 -13.82 -8.01
CA THR A 35 -9.23 -14.07 -8.42
C THR A 35 -9.79 -12.90 -9.23
N GLN A 36 -9.35 -11.68 -8.92
CA GLN A 36 -9.68 -10.44 -9.60
C GLN A 36 -8.43 -9.84 -10.25
N ASP A 37 -8.52 -9.68 -11.56
CA ASP A 37 -7.44 -9.13 -12.38
C ASP A 37 -7.97 -8.12 -13.41
N LEU A 38 -9.06 -7.42 -13.06
CA LEU A 38 -9.71 -6.49 -13.97
C LEU A 38 -8.79 -5.35 -14.38
N VAL A 39 -7.96 -4.84 -13.46
CA VAL A 39 -7.04 -3.73 -13.74
C VAL A 39 -5.95 -4.14 -14.74
N ASP A 40 -5.46 -5.37 -14.69
CA ASP A 40 -4.48 -5.88 -15.65
C ASP A 40 -5.14 -6.29 -16.98
N LYS A 41 -6.27 -7.01 -16.92
CA LYS A 41 -7.05 -7.41 -18.11
C LYS A 41 -7.51 -6.23 -18.94
N LEU A 42 -7.89 -5.13 -18.29
CA LEU A 42 -8.32 -3.89 -18.94
C LEU A 42 -7.15 -2.94 -19.26
N LYS A 43 -5.90 -3.34 -18.96
CA LYS A 43 -4.67 -2.55 -19.18
C LYS A 43 -4.77 -1.13 -18.65
N ILE A 44 -5.38 -0.96 -17.48
CA ILE A 44 -5.54 0.35 -16.85
C ILE A 44 -4.16 0.84 -16.41
N GLU A 45 -3.67 1.94 -16.97
CA GLU A 45 -2.30 2.42 -16.70
C GLU A 45 -2.14 2.91 -15.25
N SER A 46 -3.12 3.66 -14.75
CA SER A 46 -3.13 4.24 -13.41
C SER A 46 -4.53 4.21 -12.80
N LEU A 47 -4.59 4.12 -11.47
CA LEU A 47 -5.84 4.26 -10.73
C LEU A 47 -6.10 5.74 -10.45
N SER A 48 -7.32 6.18 -10.70
CA SER A 48 -7.85 7.51 -10.35
C SER A 48 -9.01 7.37 -9.38
N ALA A 49 -9.47 8.49 -8.80
CA ALA A 49 -10.62 8.47 -7.89
C ALA A 49 -11.89 7.94 -8.58
N GLU A 50 -12.07 8.21 -9.87
CA GLU A 50 -13.21 7.77 -10.67
C GLU A 50 -13.13 6.30 -11.08
N ALA A 51 -11.90 5.78 -11.22
CA ALA A 51 -11.66 4.41 -11.64
C ALA A 51 -11.64 3.42 -10.46
N PHE A 52 -11.40 3.90 -9.24
CA PHE A 52 -11.20 3.05 -8.06
C PHE A 52 -12.39 2.12 -7.81
N ASP A 53 -13.59 2.66 -7.55
CA ASP A 53 -14.76 1.84 -7.20
C ASP A 53 -15.34 1.04 -8.38
N ARG A 54 -14.98 1.42 -9.62
CA ARG A 54 -15.37 0.67 -10.82
C ARG A 54 -14.58 -0.62 -10.99
N HIS A 55 -13.37 -0.68 -10.46
CA HIS A 55 -12.43 -1.76 -10.74
C HIS A 55 -11.94 -2.49 -9.48
N ILE A 56 -12.17 -1.92 -8.30
CA ILE A 56 -11.74 -2.45 -7.01
C ILE A 56 -12.97 -2.67 -6.13
N ASP A 57 -13.20 -3.92 -5.72
CA ASP A 57 -14.21 -4.21 -4.70
C ASP A 57 -13.61 -3.97 -3.31
N ARG A 58 -14.08 -2.91 -2.63
CA ARG A 58 -13.61 -2.53 -1.29
C ARG A 58 -13.76 -3.64 -0.25
N ASN A 59 -14.78 -4.50 -0.38
CA ASN A 59 -15.04 -5.57 0.59
C ASN A 59 -14.06 -6.74 0.46
N LEU A 60 -13.49 -6.91 -0.74
CA LEU A 60 -12.59 -8.01 -1.06
C LEU A 60 -11.11 -7.60 -1.06
N LEU A 61 -10.82 -6.31 -0.82
CA LEU A 61 -9.45 -5.78 -0.68
C LEU A 61 -8.64 -6.49 0.41
N ALA A 62 -9.28 -6.92 1.50
CA ALA A 62 -8.57 -7.59 2.59
C ALA A 62 -8.32 -9.09 2.31
N THR A 63 -8.94 -9.65 1.27
CA THR A 63 -8.88 -11.09 0.96
C THR A 63 -7.58 -11.43 0.25
N PRO A 64 -6.67 -12.23 0.86
CA PRO A 64 -5.43 -12.63 0.22
C PRO A 64 -5.67 -13.37 -1.11
N GLY A 65 -4.88 -13.04 -2.13
CA GLY A 65 -5.02 -13.63 -3.48
C GLY A 65 -6.26 -13.17 -4.25
N HIS A 66 -7.00 -12.17 -3.75
CA HIS A 66 -8.06 -11.58 -4.55
C HIS A 66 -7.49 -10.66 -5.65
N LEU A 67 -6.53 -9.79 -5.31
CA LEU A 67 -5.95 -8.85 -6.26
C LEU A 67 -4.67 -9.41 -6.89
N SER A 68 -4.45 -9.10 -8.17
CA SER A 68 -3.17 -9.37 -8.83
C SER A 68 -2.04 -8.47 -8.31
N ALA A 69 -0.79 -8.94 -8.44
CA ALA A 69 0.39 -8.19 -8.01
C ALA A 69 0.49 -6.81 -8.71
N VAL A 70 0.10 -6.74 -9.98
CA VAL A 70 0.05 -5.50 -10.76
C VAL A 70 -0.98 -4.53 -10.16
N THR A 71 -2.16 -5.03 -9.79
CA THR A 71 -3.20 -4.24 -9.14
C THR A 71 -2.74 -3.70 -7.78
N VAL A 72 -2.09 -4.55 -6.98
CA VAL A 72 -1.51 -4.16 -5.68
C VAL A 72 -0.46 -3.05 -5.86
N ALA A 73 0.42 -3.16 -6.86
CA ALA A 73 1.41 -2.13 -7.15
C ALA A 73 0.76 -0.79 -7.54
N LYS A 74 -0.28 -0.83 -8.37
CA LYS A 74 -1.05 0.36 -8.76
C LYS A 74 -1.78 0.99 -7.58
N LEU A 75 -2.32 0.18 -6.65
CA LEU A 75 -2.94 0.67 -5.41
C LEU A 75 -1.92 1.35 -4.49
N ILE A 76 -0.71 0.80 -4.35
CA ILE A 76 0.38 1.43 -3.60
C ILE A 76 0.71 2.78 -4.24
N HIS A 77 0.89 2.83 -5.56
CA HIS A 77 1.18 4.07 -6.26
C HIS A 77 0.08 5.13 -6.07
N TYR A 78 -1.19 4.75 -6.22
CA TYR A 78 -2.32 5.64 -5.98
C TYR A 78 -2.32 6.20 -4.55
N CYS A 79 -2.06 5.36 -3.55
CA CYS A 79 -1.96 5.79 -2.16
C CYS A 79 -0.80 6.78 -1.94
N LEU A 80 0.33 6.60 -2.63
CA LEU A 80 1.47 7.51 -2.53
C LEU A 80 1.17 8.88 -3.13
N LEU A 81 0.44 8.96 -4.24
CA LEU A 81 0.00 10.24 -4.81
C LEU A 81 -0.85 11.06 -3.82
N ILE A 82 -1.71 10.38 -3.05
CA ILE A 82 -2.51 11.01 -2.00
C ILE A 82 -1.60 11.54 -0.88
N LEU A 83 -0.62 10.74 -0.43
CA LEU A 83 0.34 11.19 0.59
C LEU A 83 1.22 12.34 0.10
N GLU A 84 1.60 12.37 -1.17
CA GLU A 84 2.34 13.47 -1.79
C GLU A 84 1.53 14.77 -1.76
N SER A 85 0.27 14.72 -2.17
CA SER A 85 -0.64 15.87 -2.10
C SER A 85 -0.79 16.40 -0.66
N GLU A 86 -0.91 15.48 0.31
CA GLU A 86 -0.98 15.84 1.73
C GLU A 86 0.32 16.48 2.23
N ALA A 87 1.48 15.94 1.86
CA ALA A 87 2.78 16.48 2.22
C ALA A 87 2.97 17.89 1.66
N GLU A 88 2.57 18.14 0.41
CA GLU A 88 2.62 19.46 -0.22
C GLU A 88 1.73 20.46 0.51
N MET A 89 0.47 20.12 0.79
CA MET A 89 -0.44 20.98 1.55
C MET A 89 0.12 21.32 2.94
N MET A 90 0.71 20.35 3.63
CA MET A 90 1.32 20.58 4.94
C MET A 90 2.55 21.47 4.86
N THR A 91 3.36 21.31 3.81
CA THR A 91 4.54 22.14 3.57
C THR A 91 4.13 23.60 3.36
N TRP A 92 3.12 23.84 2.53
CA TRP A 92 2.56 25.19 2.33
C TRP A 92 2.02 25.79 3.63
N LYS A 93 1.23 25.02 4.39
CA LYS A 93 0.68 25.48 5.66
C LYS A 93 1.76 25.83 6.69
N ARG A 94 2.85 25.06 6.75
CA ARG A 94 3.98 25.36 7.66
C ARG A 94 4.73 26.61 7.24
N LEU A 95 4.89 26.82 5.93
CA LEU A 95 5.51 28.02 5.38
C LEU A 95 4.71 29.27 5.77
N ASP A 96 3.38 29.24 5.60
CA ASP A 96 2.49 30.34 5.99
C ASP A 96 2.55 30.64 7.51
N GLN A 97 2.80 29.61 8.32
CA GLN A 97 2.86 29.70 9.78
C GLN A 97 4.28 29.93 10.32
N SER A 98 5.28 30.12 9.45
CA SER A 98 6.70 30.24 9.81
C SER A 98 7.20 29.09 10.70
N VAL A 99 6.64 27.88 10.55
CA VAL A 99 7.07 26.69 11.31
C VAL A 99 8.28 26.08 10.60
N PRO A 100 9.44 25.97 11.27
CA PRO A 100 10.64 25.41 10.67
C PRO A 100 10.51 23.89 10.46
N GLY A 101 11.03 23.41 9.33
CA GLY A 101 11.18 21.98 9.03
C GLY A 101 10.07 21.39 8.14
N ALA A 102 10.46 20.44 7.28
CA ALA A 102 9.55 19.68 6.42
C ALA A 102 8.70 18.70 7.25
N PRO A 103 7.47 18.37 6.80
CA PRO A 103 6.67 17.33 7.44
C PRO A 103 7.35 15.96 7.28
N ASP A 104 7.38 15.18 8.35
CA ASP A 104 7.85 13.79 8.30
C ASP A 104 6.69 12.83 7.92
N ALA A 105 6.99 11.54 7.70
CA ALA A 105 5.98 10.55 7.36
C ALA A 105 4.86 10.44 8.43
N CYS A 106 5.22 10.62 9.70
CA CYS A 106 4.27 10.54 10.82
C CYS A 106 3.30 11.72 10.84
N ASP A 107 3.80 12.92 10.55
CA ASP A 107 3.01 14.14 10.40
C ASP A 107 1.98 13.99 9.29
N ILE A 108 2.41 13.49 8.13
CA ILE A 108 1.55 13.26 6.96
C ILE A 108 0.47 12.21 7.30
N ALA A 109 0.88 11.08 7.89
CA ALA A 109 -0.05 10.03 8.31
C ALA A 109 -1.09 10.55 9.33
N ASN A 110 -0.67 11.38 10.27
CA ASN A 110 -1.55 12.02 11.24
C ASN A 110 -2.51 13.02 10.60
N SER A 111 -2.06 13.79 9.61
CA SER A 111 -2.94 14.69 8.84
C SER A 111 -4.06 13.89 8.15
N VAL A 112 -3.69 12.81 7.46
CA VAL A 112 -4.64 11.91 6.80
C VAL A 112 -5.62 11.31 7.81
N ALA A 113 -5.13 10.77 8.92
CA ALA A 113 -5.97 10.21 9.99
C ALA A 113 -6.91 11.25 10.61
N ALA A 114 -6.43 12.45 10.88
CA ALA A 114 -7.24 13.53 11.41
C ALA A 114 -8.34 13.96 10.43
N LYS A 115 -8.03 14.07 9.14
CA LYS A 115 -9.02 14.34 8.09
C LYS A 115 -10.04 13.22 8.01
N MET A 116 -9.64 11.97 8.22
CA MET A 116 -10.55 10.83 8.15
C MET A 116 -11.45 10.65 9.36
N ASN A 117 -11.06 11.14 10.54
CA ASN A 117 -11.94 11.18 11.71
C ASN A 117 -13.24 11.98 11.48
N ARG A 118 -13.35 12.74 10.38
CA ARG A 118 -14.62 13.36 9.94
C ARG A 118 -15.68 12.33 9.53
N TYR A 119 -15.27 11.15 9.09
CA TYR A 119 -16.16 10.05 8.72
C TYR A 119 -16.36 9.11 9.91
N LYS A 120 -17.29 9.46 10.81
CA LYS A 120 -17.69 8.59 11.93
C LYS A 120 -18.36 7.27 11.48
N ASP A 121 -18.82 7.24 10.23
CA ASP A 121 -19.54 6.11 9.63
C ASP A 121 -18.93 5.81 8.25
N PRO A 122 -18.36 4.61 8.04
CA PRO A 122 -17.76 4.21 6.77
C PRO A 122 -18.75 4.25 5.58
N SER A 123 -20.05 4.10 5.85
CA SER A 123 -21.10 4.17 4.81
C SER A 123 -21.32 5.59 4.27
N LYS A 124 -20.79 6.61 4.98
CA LYS A 124 -20.87 8.03 4.58
C LYS A 124 -19.65 8.51 3.81
N ILE A 125 -18.71 7.61 3.50
CA ILE A 125 -17.56 7.93 2.64
C ILE A 125 -18.09 8.10 1.21
N PRO A 126 -17.99 9.30 0.61
CA PRO A 126 -18.38 9.50 -0.78
C PRO A 126 -17.60 8.56 -1.71
N GLU A 127 -18.24 8.12 -2.79
CA GLU A 127 -17.63 7.24 -3.82
C GLU A 127 -16.27 7.80 -4.28
N TYR A 128 -16.22 9.09 -4.61
CA TYR A 128 -15.03 9.78 -5.12
C TYR A 128 -14.12 10.41 -4.04
N ASP A 129 -14.33 10.11 -2.75
CA ASP A 129 -13.45 10.62 -1.70
C ASP A 129 -12.14 9.83 -1.65
N HIS A 130 -11.09 10.43 -2.21
CA HIS A 130 -9.74 9.84 -2.28
C HIS A 130 -9.21 9.40 -0.91
N LEU A 131 -9.51 10.14 0.17
CA LEU A 131 -9.07 9.74 1.52
C LEU A 131 -9.82 8.49 2.02
N GLY A 132 -11.11 8.35 1.68
CA GLY A 132 -11.89 7.14 1.91
C GLY A 132 -11.40 5.92 1.12
N GLN A 133 -11.05 6.13 -0.14
CA GLN A 133 -10.45 5.10 -1.00
C GLN A 133 -9.08 4.67 -0.48
N PHE A 134 -8.26 5.65 -0.04
CA PHE A 134 -6.98 5.42 0.62
C PHE A 134 -7.12 4.49 1.83
N LEU A 135 -8.06 4.78 2.75
CA LEU A 135 -8.31 3.92 3.91
C LEU A 135 -8.66 2.49 3.53
N SER A 136 -9.51 2.34 2.52
CA SER A 136 -9.93 1.03 2.04
C SER A 136 -8.73 0.25 1.50
N ALA A 137 -7.85 0.92 0.75
CA ALA A 137 -6.66 0.32 0.16
C ALA A 137 -5.59 -0.05 1.20
N VAL A 138 -5.27 0.80 2.18
CA VAL A 138 -4.20 0.52 3.16
C VAL A 138 -4.53 -0.59 4.16
N LYS A 139 -5.82 -0.95 4.29
CA LYS A 139 -6.26 -2.15 5.02
C LYS A 139 -5.74 -3.44 4.38
N HIS A 140 -5.44 -3.44 3.08
CA HIS A 140 -4.78 -4.56 2.44
C HIS A 140 -3.36 -4.72 3.03
N PRO A 141 -2.97 -5.90 3.56
CA PRO A 141 -1.69 -6.09 4.26
C PRO A 141 -0.45 -5.65 3.49
N ILE A 142 -0.36 -6.03 2.21
CA ILE A 142 0.76 -5.67 1.33
C ILE A 142 0.74 -4.17 0.97
N VAL A 143 -0.42 -3.62 0.59
CA VAL A 143 -0.55 -2.19 0.25
C VAL A 143 -0.14 -1.33 1.44
N GLY A 144 -0.71 -1.56 2.63
CA GLY A 144 -0.40 -0.76 3.81
C GLY A 144 1.09 -0.81 4.19
N ARG A 145 1.75 -1.99 4.12
CA ARG A 145 3.20 -2.09 4.35
C ARG A 145 4.01 -1.37 3.27
N GLY A 146 3.63 -1.52 2.00
CA GLY A 146 4.28 -0.87 0.87
C GLY A 146 4.24 0.66 1.00
N VAL A 147 3.05 1.20 1.30
CA VAL A 147 2.84 2.63 1.55
C VAL A 147 3.66 3.10 2.76
N SER A 148 3.65 2.34 3.86
CA SER A 148 4.42 2.68 5.07
C SER A 148 5.92 2.80 4.79
N HIS A 149 6.49 1.80 4.11
CA HIS A 149 7.91 1.79 3.77
C HIS A 149 8.29 2.93 2.82
N ALA A 150 7.48 3.13 1.77
CA ALA A 150 7.72 4.21 0.81
C ALA A 150 7.62 5.59 1.48
N ALA A 151 6.65 5.78 2.38
CA ALA A 151 6.50 7.04 3.12
C ALA A 151 7.71 7.33 4.03
N ILE A 152 8.17 6.35 4.82
CA ILE A 152 9.37 6.51 5.67
C ILE A 152 10.59 6.83 4.80
N ASN A 153 10.79 6.10 3.69
CA ASN A 153 11.94 6.30 2.82
C ASN A 153 11.95 7.70 2.17
N ARG A 154 10.76 8.25 1.87
CA ARG A 154 10.64 9.55 1.19
C ARG A 154 10.73 10.74 2.13
N TRP A 155 10.01 10.70 3.26
CA TRP A 155 9.87 11.86 4.17
C TRP A 155 10.62 11.68 5.49
N GLY A 156 11.25 10.52 5.71
CA GLY A 156 11.85 10.17 6.98
C GLY A 156 10.80 9.89 8.06
N ALA A 157 11.29 9.45 9.21
CA ALA A 157 10.51 9.29 10.43
C ALA A 157 11.26 10.00 11.55
N SER A 158 10.66 10.98 12.23
CA SER A 158 11.31 11.53 13.41
C SER A 158 11.42 10.49 14.52
N GLU A 159 12.52 10.54 15.27
CA GLU A 159 12.83 9.64 16.39
C GLU A 159 11.74 9.64 17.48
N ARG A 160 10.84 10.63 17.46
CA ARG A 160 9.71 10.79 18.39
C ARG A 160 8.75 9.61 18.42
N PHE A 161 8.70 8.78 17.38
CA PHE A 161 7.71 7.71 17.24
C PHE A 161 8.27 6.29 17.26
N GLY A 162 9.58 6.09 17.48
CA GLY A 162 10.16 4.74 17.62
C GLY A 162 9.72 3.77 16.52
N ILE A 163 9.73 4.23 15.26
CA ILE A 163 9.14 3.49 14.15
C ILE A 163 10.09 2.36 13.72
N SER A 164 9.98 1.21 14.39
CA SER A 164 10.64 -0.03 13.97
C SER A 164 9.69 -1.03 13.29
N ASP A 165 8.38 -0.78 13.33
CA ASP A 165 7.34 -1.68 12.80
C ASP A 165 6.77 -1.14 11.49
N SER A 166 6.92 -1.88 10.40
CA SER A 166 6.36 -1.59 9.07
C SER A 166 4.83 -1.49 9.03
N ARG A 167 4.14 -1.86 10.10
CA ARG A 167 2.69 -1.76 10.26
C ARG A 167 2.21 -0.52 11.02
N TRP A 168 3.09 0.39 11.41
CA TRP A 168 2.71 1.58 12.19
C TRP A 168 1.60 2.41 11.52
N PHE A 169 1.61 2.48 10.19
CA PHE A 169 0.61 3.18 9.40
C PHE A 169 -0.75 2.47 9.46
N GLN A 170 -0.77 1.13 9.36
CA GLN A 170 -1.99 0.33 9.49
C GLN A 170 -2.60 0.40 10.89
N ARG A 171 -1.81 0.56 11.96
CA ARG A 171 -2.35 0.71 13.32
C ARG A 171 -3.10 2.02 13.56
N ARG A 172 -2.94 3.01 12.67
CA ARG A 172 -3.60 4.31 12.77
C ARG A 172 -4.96 4.36 12.06
N PHE A 173 -5.35 3.30 11.36
CA PHE A 173 -6.56 3.20 10.52
C PHE A 173 -7.28 1.86 10.73
#